data_AF-A0A484B075-F1
#
_entry.id   AF-A0A484B075-F1
#
_cell.length_a   1.000
_cell.length_b   1.000
_cell.length_c   1.000
_cell.angle_alpha   90.00
_cell.angle_beta   90.00
_cell.angle_gamma   90.00
#
_symmetry.space_group_name_H-M   'P 1'
#
loop_
_entity.id
_entity.type
_entity.pdbx_description
1 polymer ?
#
loop_
_entity_poly.entity_id
_entity_poly.type
_entity_poly.pdbx_seq_one_letter_code
_entity_poly.pdbx_strand_id
1 'polypeptide(L)'
;MPRPANARFIAWLYNTGHVNDEMMGEHLHPPSPDTLCLLCGPPPMVNYTCWTYSVGFVNDEMIAAHLLPANDDTIVLLCGPPPMINFACNPALDKLGYHPDLRFAY
;
A
#
# COMPACT_ATOMS: atom_id res chain seq x y z
N MET A 1 9.16 -22.40 -11.33
CA MET A 1 10.63 -22.55 -11.26
C MET A 1 11.04 -22.81 -9.81
N PRO A 2 12.02 -23.68 -9.53
CA PRO A 2 12.42 -24.01 -8.16
C PRO A 2 13.20 -22.85 -7.52
N ARG A 3 12.94 -22.62 -6.23
CA ARG A 3 13.41 -21.49 -5.40
C ARG A 3 14.91 -21.63 -5.05
N PRO A 4 15.76 -20.60 -5.21
CA PRO A 4 17.12 -20.64 -4.68
C PRO A 4 17.15 -20.49 -3.16
N ALA A 5 18.02 -21.24 -2.49
CA ALA A 5 18.04 -21.47 -1.05
C ALA A 5 18.59 -20.31 -0.19
N ASN A 6 18.77 -19.10 -0.74
CA ASN A 6 19.52 -18.01 -0.08
C ASN A 6 18.87 -16.61 -0.18
N ALA A 7 17.55 -16.51 -0.37
CA ALA A 7 16.85 -15.22 -0.32
C ALA A 7 16.70 -14.71 1.13
N ARG A 8 17.78 -14.14 1.67
CA ARG A 8 17.79 -13.48 3.00
C ARG A 8 17.49 -11.98 2.97
N PHE A 9 17.09 -11.43 1.84
CA PHE A 9 16.58 -10.06 1.77
C PHE A 9 15.39 -10.02 0.81
N ILE A 10 14.33 -9.36 1.26
CA ILE A 10 13.03 -9.21 0.63
C ILE A 10 13.22 -8.52 -0.74
N ALA A 11 13.32 -9.30 -1.80
CA ALA A 11 13.32 -8.79 -3.17
C ALA A 11 12.08 -9.36 -3.85
N TRP A 12 11.22 -8.49 -4.36
CA TRP A 12 10.10 -8.84 -5.23
C TRP A 12 10.64 -9.64 -6.43
N LEU A 13 10.31 -10.93 -6.51
CA LEU A 13 10.90 -11.85 -7.51
C LEU A 13 10.21 -11.82 -8.87
N TYR A 14 9.11 -11.08 -9.00
CA TYR A 14 8.16 -11.25 -10.11
C TYR A 14 8.17 -10.12 -11.15
N ASN A 15 8.83 -8.98 -10.90
CA ASN A 15 8.95 -7.91 -11.89
C ASN A 15 10.14 -6.98 -11.63
N THR A 16 10.68 -6.39 -12.71
CA THR A 16 11.73 -5.35 -12.69
C THR A 16 11.18 -4.05 -13.30
N GLY A 17 11.30 -2.91 -12.61
CA GLY A 17 10.80 -1.63 -13.09
C GLY A 17 10.43 -0.67 -11.95
N HIS A 18 9.87 0.50 -12.31
CA HIS A 18 9.32 1.46 -11.36
C HIS A 18 7.81 1.56 -11.54
N VAL A 19 7.06 1.62 -10.45
CA VAL A 19 5.64 1.97 -10.49
C VAL A 19 5.53 3.42 -10.93
N ASN A 20 4.73 3.65 -11.98
CA ASN A 20 4.42 4.96 -12.54
C ASN A 20 2.93 4.99 -12.97
N ASP A 21 2.46 6.17 -13.37
CA ASP A 21 1.03 6.38 -13.68
C ASP A 21 0.54 5.54 -14.86
N GLU A 22 1.39 5.31 -15.86
CA GLU A 22 1.11 4.45 -17.01
C GLU A 22 0.90 2.99 -16.57
N MET A 23 1.84 2.43 -15.81
CA MET A 23 1.77 1.08 -15.26
C MET A 23 0.55 0.90 -14.34
N MET A 24 0.24 1.91 -13.52
CA MET A 24 -0.98 1.90 -12.70
C MET A 24 -2.24 1.89 -13.57
N GLY A 25 -2.29 2.68 -14.63
CA GLY A 25 -3.42 2.72 -15.56
C GLY A 25 -3.62 1.43 -16.37
N GLU A 26 -2.55 0.70 -16.67
CA GLU A 26 -2.63 -0.57 -17.41
C GLU A 26 -3.01 -1.76 -16.54
N HIS A 27 -2.52 -1.80 -15.29
CA HIS A 27 -2.61 -2.99 -14.44
C HIS A 27 -3.56 -2.88 -13.25
N LEU A 28 -3.94 -1.67 -12.84
CA LEU A 28 -4.90 -1.46 -11.75
C LEU A 28 -6.27 -1.06 -12.29
N HIS A 29 -7.29 -1.37 -11.51
CA HIS A 29 -8.61 -0.82 -11.79
C HIS A 29 -8.55 0.70 -11.58
N PRO A 30 -9.23 1.49 -12.43
CA PRO A 30 -9.34 2.92 -12.20
C PRO A 30 -10.07 3.17 -10.87
N PRO A 31 -9.76 4.27 -10.16
CA PRO A 31 -10.47 4.62 -8.95
C PRO A 31 -11.96 4.78 -9.24
N SER A 32 -12.79 4.18 -8.40
CA SER A 32 -14.24 4.31 -8.44
C SER A 32 -14.73 4.88 -7.11
N PRO A 33 -16.01 5.31 -7.02
CA PRO A 33 -16.58 5.76 -5.75
C PRO A 33 -16.45 4.73 -4.62
N ASP A 34 -16.38 3.44 -4.98
CA ASP A 34 -16.41 2.32 -4.05
C ASP A 34 -15.05 1.60 -3.94
N THR A 35 -14.03 2.02 -4.68
CA THR A 35 -12.71 1.36 -4.64
C THR A 35 -11.58 2.34 -4.91
N LEU A 36 -10.66 2.39 -3.96
CA LEU A 36 -9.42 3.16 -4.03
C LEU A 36 -8.25 2.24 -3.72
N CYS A 37 -7.20 2.29 -4.54
CA CYS A 37 -5.94 1.61 -4.30
C CYS A 37 -4.88 2.62 -3.87
N LEU A 38 -4.40 2.51 -2.63
CA LEU A 38 -3.25 3.28 -2.15
C LEU A 38 -1.99 2.45 -2.29
N LEU A 39 -1.09 2.87 -3.19
CA LEU A 39 0.21 2.23 -3.38
C LEU A 39 1.28 2.98 -2.60
N CYS A 40 1.99 2.26 -1.74
CA CYS A 40 3.18 2.74 -1.07
C CYS A 40 4.37 1.84 -1.38
N GLY A 41 5.55 2.44 -1.54
CA GLY A 41 6.75 1.71 -1.88
C GLY A 41 8.01 2.47 -1.51
N PRO A 42 9.15 1.78 -1.32
CA PRO A 42 10.43 2.44 -1.09
C PRO A 42 10.86 3.24 -2.33
N PRO A 43 11.75 4.24 -2.19
CA PRO A 43 12.23 5.05 -3.31
C PRO A 43 12.78 4.32 -4.54
N PRO A 44 13.33 3.08 -4.45
CA PRO A 44 13.70 2.32 -5.65
C PRO A 44 12.50 1.74 -6.42
N MET A 45 11.33 1.61 -5.79
CA MET A 45 10.10 1.12 -6.43
C MET A 45 9.39 2.21 -7.20
N VAL A 46 9.48 3.46 -6.74
CA VAL A 46 8.89 4.63 -7.40
C VAL A 46 10.01 5.39 -8.12
N ASN A 47 9.74 6.05 -9.24
CA ASN A 47 10.78 6.87 -9.88
C ASN A 47 11.01 8.15 -9.02
N TYR A 48 11.90 8.07 -8.02
CA TYR A 48 12.09 9.12 -7.01
C TYR A 48 12.39 10.51 -7.61
N THR A 49 13.06 10.58 -8.77
CA THR A 49 13.36 11.85 -9.46
C THR A 49 12.14 12.52 -10.09
N CYS A 50 11.02 11.81 -10.25
CA CYS A 50 9.78 12.31 -10.87
C CYS A 50 8.54 12.03 -10.00
N TRP A 51 8.72 11.80 -8.70
CA TRP A 51 7.61 11.49 -7.78
C TRP A 51 6.92 12.76 -7.28
N THR A 52 5.63 12.92 -7.61
CA THR A 52 4.82 14.09 -7.25
C THR A 52 3.82 13.81 -6.12
N TYR A 53 3.77 12.57 -5.62
CA TYR A 53 2.86 12.15 -4.54
C TYR A 53 3.54 12.23 -3.16
N SER A 54 2.84 11.76 -2.13
CA SER A 54 3.31 11.73 -0.73
C SER A 54 4.66 11.02 -0.57
N VAL A 55 5.51 11.55 0.31
CA VAL A 55 6.84 10.99 0.64
C VAL A 55 6.93 10.74 2.14
N GLY A 56 7.48 9.60 2.54
CA GLY A 56 7.68 9.21 3.94
C GLY A 56 7.05 7.87 4.27
N PHE A 57 6.88 7.60 5.57
CA PHE A 57 6.11 6.45 6.04
C PHE A 57 4.61 6.76 6.02
N VAL A 58 3.79 5.73 5.82
CA VAL A 58 2.32 5.84 5.92
C VAL A 58 1.95 6.38 7.30
N ASN A 59 1.05 7.36 7.34
CA ASN A 59 0.50 7.95 8.56
C ASN A 59 -1.02 8.15 8.43
N ASP A 60 -1.64 8.62 9.50
CA ASP A 60 -3.07 8.89 9.58
C ASP A 60 -3.54 9.99 8.62
N GLU A 61 -2.74 11.05 8.41
CA GLU A 61 -3.07 12.10 7.46
C GLU A 61 -3.15 11.57 6.02
N MET A 62 -2.19 10.75 5.60
CA MET A 62 -2.18 10.11 4.28
C MET A 62 -3.36 9.15 4.11
N ILE A 63 -3.68 8.36 5.13
CA ILE A 63 -4.82 7.42 5.10
C ILE A 63 -6.14 8.22 4.99
N ALA A 64 -6.33 9.26 5.80
CA ALA A 64 -7.53 10.09 5.76
C ALA A 64 -7.72 10.83 4.43
N ALA A 65 -6.62 11.22 3.77
CA ALA A 65 -6.67 11.94 2.50
C ALA A 65 -6.91 11.04 1.28
N HIS A 66 -6.50 9.77 1.34
CA HIS A 66 -6.43 8.90 0.15
C HIS A 66 -7.25 7.61 0.23
N LEU A 67 -7.77 7.23 1.40
CA LEU A 67 -8.66 6.07 1.56
C LEU A 67 -10.11 6.50 1.75
N LEU A 68 -11.02 5.55 1.51
CA LEU A 68 -12.44 5.71 1.82
C LEU A 68 -12.61 5.88 3.33
N PRO A 69 -13.53 6.72 3.81
CA PRO A 69 -13.76 6.90 5.23
C PRO A 69 -14.15 5.60 5.93
N ALA A 70 -13.89 5.54 7.24
CA ALA A 70 -14.31 4.42 8.08
C ALA A 70 -15.84 4.29 8.06
N ASN A 71 -16.32 3.14 7.59
CA ASN A 71 -17.72 2.73 7.57
C ASN A 71 -17.79 1.20 7.69
N ASP A 72 -18.94 0.66 8.05
CA ASP A 72 -19.18 -0.78 8.17
C ASP A 72 -19.08 -1.51 6.81
N ASP A 73 -19.24 -0.78 5.71
CA ASP A 73 -19.10 -1.29 4.33
C ASP A 73 -17.66 -1.16 3.78
N THR A 74 -16.76 -0.49 4.49
CA THR A 74 -15.38 -0.24 4.02
C THR A 74 -14.43 -1.32 4.51
N ILE A 75 -13.86 -2.09 3.59
CA ILE A 75 -12.81 -3.09 3.90
C ILE A 75 -11.43 -2.50 3.55
N VAL A 76 -10.47 -2.69 4.45
CA VAL A 76 -9.07 -2.28 4.26
C VAL A 76 -8.20 -3.52 4.04
N LEU A 77 -7.61 -3.62 2.85
CA LEU A 77 -6.66 -4.68 2.51
C LEU A 77 -5.24 -4.12 2.60
N LEU A 78 -4.41 -4.71 3.44
CA LEU A 78 -3.02 -4.32 3.66
C LEU A 78 -2.09 -5.39 3.07
N CYS A 79 -1.19 -4.97 2.19
CA CYS A 79 -0.12 -5.81 1.65
C CYS A 79 1.20 -5.09 1.89
N GLY A 80 2.09 -5.67 2.70
CA GLY A 80 3.33 -5.01 3.07
C GLY A 80 4.13 -5.75 4.13
N PRO A 81 5.35 -5.30 4.43
CA PRO A 81 6.19 -5.93 5.44
C PRO A 81 5.56 -5.77 6.84
N PRO A 82 5.71 -6.76 7.75
CA PRO A 82 5.08 -6.73 9.07
C PRO A 82 5.29 -5.44 9.88
N PRO A 83 6.48 -4.78 9.85
CA PRO A 83 6.67 -3.50 10.55
C PRO A 83 5.78 -2.37 10.04
N MET A 84 5.51 -2.31 8.73
CA MET A 84 4.61 -1.30 8.15
C MET A 84 3.19 -1.49 8.66
N ILE A 85 2.69 -2.72 8.63
CA ILE A 85 1.33 -3.05 9.07
C ILE A 85 1.16 -2.74 10.56
N ASN A 86 2.09 -3.22 11.40
CA ASN A 86 1.96 -3.17 12.85
C ASN A 86 2.23 -1.77 13.45
N PHE A 87 3.13 -0.99 12.86
CA PHE A 87 3.56 0.28 13.47
C PHE A 87 3.09 1.54 12.74
N ALA A 88 2.67 1.42 11.47
CA ALA A 88 2.16 2.55 10.70
C ALA A 88 0.67 2.40 10.40
N CYS A 89 0.27 1.32 9.73
CA CYS A 89 -1.11 1.16 9.26
C CYS A 89 -2.11 0.94 10.38
N ASN A 90 -1.92 -0.09 11.21
CA ASN A 90 -2.90 -0.44 12.26
C ASN A 90 -3.15 0.71 13.26
N PRO A 91 -2.12 1.40 13.81
CA PRO A 91 -2.34 2.51 14.72
C PRO A 91 -3.05 3.70 14.07
N ALA A 92 -2.76 3.98 12.79
CA ALA A 92 -3.42 5.06 12.06
C ALA A 92 -4.89 4.74 11.75
N LEU A 93 -5.17 3.50 11.36
CA LEU A 93 -6.54 3.02 11.14
C LEU A 93 -7.35 3.01 12.44
N ASP A 94 -6.73 2.67 13.58
CA ASP A 94 -7.37 2.76 14.90
C ASP A 94 -7.76 4.18 15.25
N LYS A 95 -6.84 5.13 15.03
CA LYS A 95 -7.08 6.56 15.28
C LYS A 95 -8.22 7.12 14.42
N LEU A 96 -8.37 6.60 13.20
CA LEU A 96 -9.39 7.01 12.24
C LEU A 96 -10.71 6.24 12.38
N GLY A 97 -10.79 5.26 13.29
CA GLY A 97 -12.03 4.57 13.63
C GLY A 97 -12.43 3.41 12.70
N TYR A 98 -11.51 2.87 11.90
CA TYR A 98 -11.80 1.68 11.09
C TYR A 98 -12.04 0.47 12.01
N HIS A 99 -12.95 -0.44 11.68
CA HIS A 99 -13.16 -1.62 12.53
C HIS A 99 -12.04 -2.66 12.33
N PRO A 100 -11.46 -3.28 13.38
CA PRO A 100 -10.40 -4.29 13.23
C PRO A 100 -10.81 -5.50 12.36
N ASP A 101 -12.06 -5.94 12.45
CA ASP A 101 -12.57 -7.09 11.68
C ASP A 101 -12.70 -6.80 10.18
N LEU A 102 -12.63 -5.52 9.77
CA LEU A 102 -12.67 -5.10 8.37
C LEU A 102 -11.27 -4.83 7.80
N ARG A 103 -10.21 -5.18 8.54
CA ARG A 103 -8.82 -4.99 8.14
C ARG A 103 -8.16 -6.35 7.95
N PHE A 104 -7.67 -6.61 6.73
CA PHE A 104 -7.01 -7.88 6.41
C PHE A 104 -5.61 -7.62 5.88
N ALA A 105 -4.63 -8.26 6.50
CA ALA A 105 -3.23 -8.20 6.08
C ALA A 105 -2.80 -9.53 5.43
N TYR A 106 -2.20 -9.45 4.23
CA TYR A 106 -1.73 -10.60 3.44
C TYR A 106 -0.24 -10.50 3.10
#